data_AF-A0A7T5R0A3-F1
#
_entry.id   AF-A0A7T5R0A3-F1
#
_cell.length_a   1.000
_cell.length_b   1.000
_cell.length_c   1.000
_cell.angle_alpha   90.00
_cell.angle_beta   90.00
_cell.angle_gamma   90.00
#
_symmetry.space_group_name_H-M   'P 1'
#
loop_
_entity.id
_entity.type
_entity.pdbx_description
1 polymer ?
#
loop_
_entity_poly.entity_id
_entity_poly.type
_entity_poly.pdbx_seq_one_letter_code
_entity_poly.pdbx_strand_id
1 'polypeptide(L)'
;MNDNFYWLVVDTSFKESLVVIAEGENILLEVKVIQTFKSSENLIYYIKYLLLSIDMDFRKINGIAIGLGPGSYTGIRIGLAAVKGVAFPDRIPILGFNSFEGIAGNGAGYVAVPATKNQYYLWRAGSQECPIITSALPDNVYIERVGLKGSVIVKKIPKIIEKRDRYISFRS
;
A
#
# COMPACT_ATOMS: atom_id res chain seq x y z
N MET A 1 -4.88 23.06 23.32
CA MET A 1 -3.94 22.01 22.87
C MET A 1 -4.31 21.72 21.43
N ASN A 2 -3.35 21.60 20.50
CA ASN A 2 -3.70 21.19 19.14
C ASN A 2 -4.17 19.74 19.19
N ASP A 3 -5.43 19.50 18.83
CA ASP A 3 -6.09 18.19 18.79
C ASP A 3 -5.72 17.38 17.52
N ASN A 4 -4.58 17.71 16.92
CA ASN A 4 -4.17 17.11 15.66
C ASN A 4 -3.66 15.69 15.92
N PHE A 5 -4.21 14.72 15.17
CA PHE A 5 -3.85 13.32 15.27
C PHE A 5 -2.82 12.95 14.21
N TYR A 6 -1.62 12.55 14.63
CA TYR A 6 -0.53 12.20 13.73
C TYR A 6 -0.37 10.69 13.55
N TRP A 7 -0.27 10.28 12.29
CA TRP A 7 -0.02 8.90 11.88
C TRP A 7 1.40 8.73 11.36
N LEU A 8 2.04 7.65 11.80
CA LEU A 8 3.17 7.05 11.07
C LEU A 8 2.64 5.88 10.24
N VAL A 9 2.75 5.95 8.92
CA VAL A 9 2.35 4.86 8.02
C VAL A 9 3.59 4.17 7.47
N VAL A 10 3.62 2.86 7.52
CA VAL A 10 4.71 2.03 6.99
C VAL A 10 4.11 0.95 6.10
N ASP A 11 4.71 0.72 4.94
CA ASP A 11 4.42 -0.47 4.13
C ASP A 11 5.71 -1.04 3.54
N THR A 12 5.99 -2.30 3.84
CA THR A 12 7.17 -3.04 3.36
C THR A 12 6.77 -4.27 2.55
N SER A 13 5.50 -4.38 2.15
CA SER A 13 4.93 -5.55 1.47
C SER A 13 5.36 -5.65 0.02
N PHE A 14 5.71 -4.53 -0.61
CA PHE A 14 6.06 -4.49 -2.03
C PHE A 14 7.55 -4.22 -2.26
N LYS A 15 7.96 -4.27 -3.53
CA LYS A 15 9.34 -3.95 -3.95
C LYS A 15 9.76 -2.53 -3.56
N GLU A 16 8.79 -1.63 -3.59
CA GLU A 16 8.91 -0.29 -3.06
C GLU A 16 8.31 -0.28 -1.67
N SER A 17 9.11 0.16 -0.71
CA SER A 17 8.66 0.35 0.66
C SER A 17 8.36 1.83 0.90
N LEU A 18 7.41 2.07 1.77
CA LEU A 18 6.83 3.38 2.04
C LEU A 18 6.95 3.70 3.54
N VAL A 19 7.29 4.95 3.84
CA VAL A 19 7.15 5.57 5.16
C VAL A 19 6.46 6.92 4.96
N VAL A 20 5.43 7.21 5.76
CA VAL A 20 4.65 8.45 5.68
C VAL A 20 4.43 9.01 7.08
N ILE A 21 4.53 10.33 7.21
CA ILE A 21 3.98 11.07 8.34
C ILE A 21 2.74 11.83 7.85
N ALA A 22 1.60 11.63 8.52
CA ALA A 22 0.33 12.26 8.17
C ALA A 22 -0.33 12.90 9.39
N GLU A 23 -1.14 13.92 9.14
CA GLU A 23 -2.00 14.60 10.11
C GLU A 23 -3.47 14.39 9.71
N GLY A 24 -4.18 13.53 10.44
CA GLY A 24 -5.47 13.01 9.98
C GLY A 24 -5.32 12.32 8.62
N GLU A 25 -6.01 12.84 7.60
CA GLU A 25 -5.93 12.36 6.21
C GLU A 25 -4.85 13.09 5.38
N ASN A 26 -4.22 14.13 5.92
CA ASN A 26 -3.27 14.96 5.19
C ASN A 26 -1.86 14.38 5.30
N ILE A 27 -1.27 13.98 4.17
CA ILE A 27 0.13 13.56 4.12
C ILE A 27 1.03 14.80 4.29
N LEU A 28 1.88 14.80 5.32
CA LEU A 28 2.86 15.85 5.55
C LEU A 28 4.16 15.57 4.79
N LEU A 29 4.67 14.34 4.92
CA LEU A 29 5.87 13.87 4.24
C LEU A 29 5.76 12.38 3.92
N GLU A 30 6.35 11.97 2.79
CA GLU A 30 6.50 10.57 2.42
C GLU A 30 7.91 10.28 1.88
N VAL A 31 8.36 9.05 2.09
CA VAL A 31 9.54 8.48 1.45
C VAL A 31 9.18 7.13 0.84
N LYS A 32 9.51 6.96 -0.45
CA LYS A 32 9.39 5.72 -1.21
C LYS A 32 10.77 5.23 -1.60
N VAL A 33 11.09 3.97 -1.31
CA VAL A 33 12.41 3.40 -1.57
C VAL A 33 12.29 2.06 -2.28
N ILE A 34 12.96 1.91 -3.42
CA ILE A 34 13.06 0.63 -4.15
C ILE A 34 14.13 -0.25 -3.50
N GLN A 35 13.73 -1.42 -2.99
CA GLN A 35 14.62 -2.52 -2.59
C GLN A 35 15.70 -2.24 -1.51
N THR A 36 15.49 -1.30 -0.58
CA THR A 36 16.51 -0.99 0.45
C THR A 36 16.07 -1.05 1.91
N PHE A 37 14.92 -1.64 2.27
CA PHE A 37 14.70 -2.15 3.64
C PHE A 37 15.09 -3.61 3.77
N LYS A 38 16.36 -3.90 3.46
CA LYS A 38 16.94 -5.23 3.72
C LYS A 38 17.18 -5.50 5.22
N SER A 39 16.99 -4.48 6.06
CA SER A 39 17.08 -4.52 7.52
C SER A 39 16.07 -3.52 8.11
N SER A 40 15.58 -3.82 9.31
CA SER A 40 14.75 -2.91 10.13
C SER A 40 15.46 -1.60 10.46
N GLU A 41 16.80 -1.58 10.47
CA GLU A 41 17.61 -0.39 10.76
C GLU A 41 17.40 0.71 9.74
N ASN A 42 17.35 0.35 8.44
CA ASN A 42 17.09 1.33 7.38
C ASN A 42 15.70 1.94 7.53
N LEU A 43 14.69 1.14 7.88
CA LEU A 43 13.33 1.64 8.11
C LEU A 43 13.29 2.66 9.26
N ILE A 44 13.95 2.36 10.38
CA ILE A 44 14.07 3.28 11.52
C ILE A 44 14.79 4.57 11.11
N TYR A 45 15.82 4.48 10.26
CA TYR A 45 16.50 5.66 9.73
C TYR A 45 15.53 6.59 8.98
N TYR A 46 14.70 6.08 8.06
CA TYR A 46 13.77 6.95 7.33
C TYR A 46 12.65 7.51 8.19
N ILE A 47 12.17 6.76 9.20
CA ILE A 47 11.23 7.29 10.19
C ILE A 47 11.85 8.51 10.89
N LYS A 48 13.08 8.37 11.39
CA LYS A 48 13.79 9.49 12.03
C LYS A 48 14.04 10.65 11.07
N TYR A 49 14.46 10.34 9.84
CA TYR A 49 14.70 11.34 8.81
C TYR A 49 13.46 12.19 8.53
N LEU A 50 12.29 11.56 8.36
CA LEU A 50 11.04 12.27 8.12
C LEU A 50 10.65 13.15 9.30
N LEU A 51 10.70 12.63 10.53
CA LEU A 51 10.37 13.37 11.74
C LEU A 51 11.26 14.59 11.94
N LEU A 52 12.58 14.42 11.77
CA LEU A 52 13.53 15.54 11.83
C LEU A 52 13.29 16.57 10.73
N SER A 53 12.84 16.16 9.53
CA SER A 53 12.57 17.09 8.43
C SER A 53 11.41 18.06 8.69
N ILE A 54 10.54 17.76 9.66
CA ILE A 54 9.43 18.63 10.10
C ILE A 54 9.56 19.03 11.58
N ASP A 55 10.76 18.88 12.17
CA ASP A 55 11.03 19.19 13.59
C ASP A 55 10.02 18.56 14.56
N MET A 56 9.62 17.31 14.29
CA MET A 56 8.62 16.58 15.06
C MET A 56 9.28 15.52 15.94
N ASP A 57 8.93 15.51 17.23
CA ASP A 57 9.30 14.44 18.15
C ASP A 57 8.44 13.20 17.90
N PHE A 58 9.02 12.00 17.95
CA PHE A 58 8.29 10.74 17.80
C PHE A 58 7.10 10.60 18.77
N ARG A 59 7.19 11.19 19.97
CA ARG A 59 6.11 11.20 20.97
C ARG A 59 4.86 11.96 20.53
N LYS A 60 4.93 12.71 19.43
CA LYS A 60 3.76 13.34 18.79
C LYS A 60 2.95 12.36 17.94
N ILE A 61 3.51 11.21 17.59
CA ILE A 61 2.79 10.17 16.84
C ILE A 61 1.73 9.55 17.75
N ASN A 62 0.48 9.63 17.32
CA ASN A 62 -0.67 9.09 18.06
C ASN A 62 -0.98 7.64 17.67
N GLY A 63 -0.59 7.23 16.46
CA GLY A 63 -0.82 5.88 15.97
C GLY A 63 0.12 5.50 14.83
N ILE A 64 0.34 4.18 14.68
CA ILE A 64 1.14 3.63 13.58
C ILE A 64 0.26 2.72 12.72
N ALA A 65 0.23 2.96 11.42
CA ALA A 65 -0.41 2.08 10.44
C ALA A 65 0.66 1.24 9.72
N ILE A 66 0.49 -0.08 9.64
CA ILE A 66 1.43 -1.00 8.99
C ILE A 66 0.73 -1.87 7.94
N GLY A 67 1.30 -1.92 6.72
CA GLY A 67 0.82 -2.79 5.66
C GLY A 67 1.04 -4.26 6.01
N LEU A 68 -0.02 -5.06 5.94
CA LEU A 68 0.00 -6.51 6.20
C LEU A 68 0.09 -7.35 4.92
N GLY A 69 0.38 -6.70 3.79
CA GLY A 69 0.34 -7.30 2.48
C GLY A 69 -1.07 -7.41 1.93
N PRO A 70 -1.30 -8.30 0.95
CA PRO A 70 -0.40 -9.36 0.49
C PRO A 70 0.89 -8.86 -0.19
N GLY A 71 1.96 -9.66 -0.16
CA GLY A 71 3.26 -9.24 -0.70
C GLY A 71 4.44 -10.09 -0.21
N SER A 72 5.61 -9.46 -0.10
CA SER A 72 6.85 -10.05 0.39
C SER A 72 6.72 -10.47 1.86
N TYR A 73 6.69 -11.79 2.11
CA TYR A 73 6.67 -12.35 3.47
C TYR A 73 7.80 -11.80 4.35
N THR A 74 9.01 -11.73 3.80
CA THR A 74 10.18 -11.15 4.49
C THR A 74 9.98 -9.66 4.77
N GLY A 75 9.47 -8.91 3.78
CA GLY A 75 9.23 -7.47 3.91
C GLY A 75 8.23 -7.16 5.02
N ILE A 76 7.08 -7.83 5.02
CA ILE A 76 6.02 -7.65 6.04
C ILE A 76 6.58 -7.91 7.45
N ARG A 77 7.36 -8.97 7.64
CA ARG A 77 7.96 -9.29 8.95
C ARG A 77 8.99 -8.25 9.41
N ILE A 78 9.82 -7.73 8.50
CA ILE A 78 10.78 -6.66 8.80
C ILE A 78 10.04 -5.39 9.24
N GLY A 79 9.02 -4.98 8.48
CA GLY A 79 8.21 -3.80 8.79
C GLY A 79 7.52 -3.93 10.15
N LEU A 80 6.87 -5.07 10.39
CA LEU A 80 6.18 -5.34 11.66
C LEU A 80 7.14 -5.39 12.85
N ALA A 81 8.32 -5.99 12.70
CA ALA A 81 9.33 -6.02 13.76
C ALA A 81 9.83 -4.60 14.11
N ALA A 82 10.11 -3.77 13.09
CA ALA A 82 10.53 -2.39 13.29
C ALA A 82 9.43 -1.55 13.96
N VAL A 83 8.19 -1.62 13.45
CA VAL A 83 7.04 -0.89 14.00
C VAL A 83 6.77 -1.28 15.45
N LYS A 84 6.81 -2.58 15.78
CA LYS A 84 6.67 -3.04 17.16
C LYS A 84 7.80 -2.50 18.04
N GLY A 85 9.04 -2.51 17.56
CA GLY A 85 10.20 -1.98 18.29
C GLY A 85 10.06 -0.51 18.64
N VAL A 86 9.60 0.34 17.71
CA VAL A 86 9.44 1.78 17.95
C VAL A 86 8.18 2.12 18.73
N ALA A 87 7.09 1.35 18.58
CA ALA A 87 5.84 1.60 19.30
C ALA A 87 5.90 1.19 20.77
N PHE A 88 6.74 0.20 21.10
CA PHE A 88 6.75 -0.45 22.41
C PHE A 88 6.99 0.50 23.60
N PRO A 89 7.98 1.43 23.56
CA PRO A 89 8.27 2.29 24.71
C PRO A 89 7.09 3.19 25.12
N ASP A 90 6.41 3.77 24.14
CA ASP A 90 5.32 4.74 24.36
C ASP A 90 3.92 4.12 24.26
N ARG A 91 3.84 2.79 24.08
CA ARG A 91 2.59 2.02 23.90
C ARG A 91 1.69 2.59 22.79
N ILE A 92 2.32 3.04 21.70
CA ILE A 92 1.60 3.62 20.57
C ILE A 92 0.72 2.55 19.93
N PRO A 93 -0.58 2.81 19.69
CA PRO A 93 -1.46 1.86 19.02
C PRO A 93 -0.98 1.58 17.59
N ILE A 94 -1.02 0.30 17.21
CA ILE A 94 -0.66 -0.17 15.87
C ILE A 94 -1.90 -0.71 15.18
N LEU A 95 -2.17 -0.22 13.97
CA LEU A 95 -3.23 -0.70 13.09
C LEU A 95 -2.61 -1.39 11.86
N GLY A 96 -3.09 -2.58 11.55
CA GLY A 96 -2.74 -3.28 10.32
C GLY A 96 -3.72 -2.91 9.20
N PHE A 97 -3.23 -2.67 7.99
CA PHE A 97 -4.08 -2.45 6.81
C PHE A 97 -3.70 -3.38 5.65
N ASN A 98 -4.64 -3.61 4.74
CA ASN A 98 -4.36 -4.35 3.51
C ASN A 98 -3.58 -3.44 2.56
N SER A 99 -2.36 -3.83 2.21
CA SER A 99 -1.47 -3.03 1.36
C SER A 99 -2.08 -2.69 -0.01
N PHE A 100 -3.01 -3.51 -0.51
CA PHE A 100 -3.74 -3.22 -1.75
C PHE A 100 -4.82 -2.15 -1.55
N GLU A 101 -5.39 -2.00 -0.36
CA GLU A 101 -6.29 -0.87 -0.04
C GLU A 101 -5.54 0.46 -0.12
N GLY A 102 -4.31 0.50 0.39
CA GLY A 102 -3.44 1.68 0.27
C GLY A 102 -3.16 2.06 -1.19
N ILE A 103 -3.05 1.08 -2.09
CA ILE A 103 -2.91 1.32 -3.53
C ILE A 103 -4.22 1.75 -4.18
N ALA A 104 -5.33 1.10 -3.82
CA ALA A 104 -6.65 1.39 -4.38
C ALA A 104 -7.14 2.81 -4.01
N GLY A 105 -6.80 3.27 -2.81
CA GLY A 105 -7.40 4.45 -2.20
C GLY A 105 -8.92 4.33 -2.19
N ASN A 106 -9.61 5.40 -2.59
CA ASN A 106 -11.06 5.43 -2.76
C ASN A 106 -11.52 4.91 -4.14
N GLY A 107 -10.63 4.30 -4.91
CA GLY A 107 -10.92 3.79 -6.24
C GLY A 107 -11.71 2.49 -6.23
N ALA A 108 -12.59 2.32 -7.23
CA ALA A 108 -13.24 1.06 -7.54
C ALA A 108 -12.47 0.31 -8.65
N GLY A 109 -12.51 -1.02 -8.64
CA GLY A 109 -11.89 -1.87 -9.68
C GLY A 109 -11.03 -2.98 -9.09
N TYR A 110 -9.98 -3.33 -9.82
CA TYR A 110 -8.95 -4.26 -9.34
C TYR A 110 -7.62 -3.55 -9.18
N VAL A 111 -6.84 -3.95 -8.20
CA VAL A 111 -5.44 -3.57 -8.05
C VAL A 111 -4.59 -4.75 -8.49
N ALA A 112 -3.67 -4.50 -9.41
CA ALA A 112 -2.70 -5.49 -9.87
C ALA A 112 -1.29 -5.07 -9.47
N VAL A 113 -0.61 -5.94 -8.73
CA VAL A 113 0.78 -5.73 -8.29
C VAL A 113 1.67 -6.83 -8.87
N PRO A 114 2.85 -6.51 -9.45
CA PRO A 114 3.75 -7.52 -9.99
C PRO A 114 4.15 -8.57 -8.94
N ALA A 115 4.04 -9.84 -9.32
CA ALA A 115 4.52 -11.01 -8.60
C ALA A 115 5.81 -11.57 -9.27
N THR A 116 6.28 -12.73 -8.80
CA THR A 116 7.40 -13.43 -9.46
C THR A 116 6.93 -14.06 -10.79
N LYS A 117 7.87 -14.48 -11.65
CA LYS A 117 7.59 -15.24 -12.88
C LYS A 117 6.63 -14.56 -13.87
N ASN A 118 6.70 -13.22 -13.99
CA ASN A 118 5.86 -12.43 -14.90
C ASN A 118 4.35 -12.60 -14.64
N GLN A 119 3.99 -12.76 -13.36
CA GLN A 119 2.61 -12.81 -12.88
C GLN A 119 2.26 -11.53 -12.12
N TYR A 120 0.98 -11.39 -11.80
CA TYR A 120 0.41 -10.33 -10.98
C TYR A 120 -0.42 -10.94 -9.86
N TYR A 121 -0.33 -10.33 -8.68
CA TYR A 121 -1.39 -10.43 -7.68
C TYR A 121 -2.50 -9.48 -8.09
N LEU A 122 -3.71 -9.99 -8.30
CA LEU A 122 -4.89 -9.23 -8.66
C LEU A 122 -5.90 -9.31 -7.52
N TRP A 123 -6.24 -8.16 -6.95
CA TRP A 123 -7.22 -8.04 -5.87
C TRP A 123 -8.33 -7.08 -6.27
N ARG A 124 -9.57 -7.34 -5.86
CA ARG A 124 -10.71 -6.45 -6.11
C ARG A 124 -10.82 -5.44 -4.97
N ALA A 125 -10.82 -4.15 -5.30
CA ALA A 125 -10.98 -3.07 -4.33
C ALA A 125 -12.21 -3.27 -3.45
N GLY A 126 -12.01 -3.21 -2.13
CA GLY A 126 -13.04 -3.42 -1.10
C GLY A 126 -13.47 -4.88 -0.90
N SER A 127 -12.81 -5.84 -1.55
CA SER A 127 -13.12 -7.26 -1.37
C SER A 127 -12.44 -7.83 -0.12
N GLN A 128 -13.14 -8.70 0.60
CA GLN A 128 -12.55 -9.52 1.67
C GLN A 128 -11.85 -10.78 1.14
N GLU A 129 -11.90 -11.02 -0.18
CA GLU A 129 -11.26 -12.15 -0.82
C GLU A 129 -9.73 -11.95 -0.95
N CYS A 130 -8.99 -13.05 -0.86
CA CYS A 130 -7.56 -13.06 -1.15
C CYS A 130 -7.32 -12.67 -2.62
N PRO A 131 -6.23 -11.94 -2.94
CA PRO A 131 -5.83 -11.74 -4.32
C PRO A 131 -5.55 -13.07 -5.02
N ILE A 132 -5.89 -13.11 -6.29
CA ILE A 132 -5.55 -14.22 -7.18
C ILE A 132 -4.22 -13.95 -7.88
N ILE A 133 -3.50 -15.00 -8.24
CA ILE A 133 -2.29 -14.88 -9.08
C ILE A 133 -2.70 -15.10 -10.52
N THR A 134 -2.36 -14.16 -11.40
CA THR A 134 -2.66 -14.24 -12.85
C THR A 134 -1.46 -13.83 -13.68
N SER A 135 -1.27 -14.46 -14.85
CA SER A 135 -0.29 -14.02 -15.86
C SER A 135 -0.85 -12.99 -16.84
N ALA A 136 -2.17 -12.76 -16.83
CA ALA A 136 -2.85 -11.84 -17.73
C ALA A 136 -3.77 -10.89 -16.96
N LEU A 137 -3.81 -9.63 -17.40
CA LEU A 137 -4.79 -8.64 -16.96
C LEU A 137 -5.96 -8.64 -17.96
N PRO A 138 -7.17 -8.21 -17.58
CA PRO A 138 -8.33 -8.25 -18.47
C PRO A 138 -8.16 -7.29 -19.66
N ASP A 139 -8.68 -7.65 -20.85
CA ASP A 139 -8.46 -6.87 -22.08
C ASP A 139 -9.27 -5.55 -22.16
N ASN A 140 -10.37 -5.43 -21.42
CA ASN A 140 -11.33 -4.30 -21.48
C ASN A 140 -11.30 -3.43 -20.23
N VAL A 141 -10.13 -2.92 -19.89
CA VAL A 141 -9.89 -2.19 -18.64
C VAL A 141 -9.02 -0.96 -18.89
N TYR A 142 -9.32 0.10 -18.16
CA TYR A 142 -8.43 1.23 -18.04
C TYR A 142 -7.35 0.90 -17.00
N ILE A 143 -6.09 1.03 -17.39
CA ILE A 143 -4.92 0.76 -16.56
C ILE A 143 -4.30 2.08 -16.14
N GLU A 144 -4.37 2.38 -14.86
CA GLU A 144 -3.72 3.54 -14.25
C GLU A 144 -2.46 3.08 -13.52
N ARG A 145 -1.27 3.56 -13.94
CA ARG A 145 -0.04 3.29 -13.19
C ARG A 145 -0.07 4.07 -11.90
N VAL A 146 0.02 3.36 -10.80
CA VAL A 146 0.10 3.93 -9.46
C VAL A 146 1.53 3.89 -8.97
N GLY A 147 1.90 4.82 -8.09
CA GLY A 147 3.28 5.19 -7.73
C GLY A 147 4.23 4.10 -7.22
N LEU A 148 3.87 2.82 -7.32
CA LEU A 148 4.74 1.65 -7.18
C LEU A 148 5.09 1.10 -8.57
N LYS A 149 6.38 0.93 -8.88
CA LYS A 149 6.86 0.49 -10.20
C LYS A 149 6.19 -0.81 -10.68
N GLY A 150 5.37 -0.67 -11.73
CA GLY A 150 4.67 -1.77 -12.39
C GLY A 150 3.33 -2.15 -11.76
N SER A 151 2.94 -1.52 -10.64
CA SER A 151 1.61 -1.68 -10.07
C SER A 151 0.61 -0.80 -10.81
N VAL A 152 -0.60 -1.32 -10.98
CA VAL A 152 -1.65 -0.65 -11.72
C VAL A 152 -3.01 -0.83 -11.08
N ILE A 153 -3.86 0.18 -11.21
CA ILE A 153 -5.29 0.04 -10.97
C ILE A 153 -5.94 -0.30 -12.30
N VAL A 154 -6.70 -1.38 -12.29
CA VAL A 154 -7.44 -1.94 -13.40
C VAL A 154 -8.92 -1.63 -13.19
N LYS A 155 -9.40 -0.56 -13.82
CA LYS A 155 -10.81 -0.17 -13.77
C LYS A 155 -11.52 -0.79 -14.95
N LYS A 156 -12.56 -1.60 -14.71
CA LYS A 156 -13.41 -2.07 -15.81
C LYS A 156 -14.06 -0.86 -16.45
N ILE A 157 -13.82 -0.65 -17.73
CA ILE A 157 -14.53 0.37 -18.48
C ILE A 157 -15.99 -0.10 -18.50
N PRO A 158 -16.96 0.65 -17.95
CA PRO A 158 -18.35 0.35 -18.21
C PRO A 158 -18.46 0.31 -19.72
N LYS A 159 -18.95 -0.79 -20.32
CA LYS A 159 -19.29 -0.76 -21.75
C LYS A 159 -20.13 0.50 -21.91
N ILE A 160 -19.60 1.51 -22.58
CA ILE A 160 -20.46 2.54 -23.14
C ILE A 160 -21.36 1.71 -24.03
N ILE A 161 -22.59 1.49 -23.58
CA ILE A 161 -23.61 0.84 -24.38
C ILE A 161 -23.90 1.88 -25.47
N GLU A 162 -23.06 1.92 -26.50
CA GLU A 162 -23.62 2.15 -27.81
C GLU A 162 -24.62 1.00 -28.00
N LYS A 163 -25.89 1.39 -28.12
CA LYS A 163 -27.00 0.48 -28.38
C LYS A 163 -26.57 -0.55 -29.42
N ARG A 164 -26.73 -1.83 -29.06
CA ARG A 164 -26.51 -3.06 -29.85
C ARG A 164 -25.13 -3.68 -29.65
N ASP A 165 -25.02 -4.61 -28.71
CA ASP A 165 -25.25 -6.02 -29.07
C ASP A 165 -25.15 -6.94 -27.86
N ARG A 166 -26.10 -7.87 -27.82
CA ARG A 166 -26.24 -8.92 -26.80
C ARG A 166 -25.25 -10.04 -27.12
N TYR A 167 -24.76 -10.67 -26.04
CA TYR A 167 -23.88 -11.84 -25.98
C TYR A 167 -22.37 -11.57 -26.13
N ILE A 168 -21.62 -11.85 -25.06
CA ILE A 168 -20.21 -12.25 -25.18
C ILE A 168 -20.08 -13.57 -24.42
N SER A 169 -19.82 -14.63 -25.17
CA SER A 169 -19.37 -15.93 -24.68
C SER A 169 -17.88 -15.87 -24.37
N PHE A 170 -17.48 -16.46 -23.25
CA PHE A 170 -16.08 -16.73 -22.94
C PHE A 170 -15.57 -17.86 -23.84
N ARG A 171 -14.47 -17.65 -24.56
CA ARG A 171 -13.62 -18.76 -25.02
C ARG A 171 -12.19 -18.46 -24.63
N SER A 172 -11.60 -19.48 -24.01
CA SER A 172 -10.20 -19.69 -23.63
C SER A 172 -9.24 -19.53 -24.80
#